data_AF-A0AAV6BHW4-F1
#
_entry.id   AF-A0AAV6BHW4-F1
#
_cell.length_a   1.000
_cell.length_b   1.000
_cell.length_c   1.000
_cell.angle_alpha   90.00
_cell.angle_beta   90.00
_cell.angle_gamma   90.00
#
_symmetry.space_group_name_H-M   'P 1'
#
loop_
_entity.id
_entity.type
_entity.pdbx_description
1 polymer ?
#
loop_
_entity_poly.entity_id
_entity_poly.type
_entity_poly.pdbx_seq_one_letter_code
_entity_poly.pdbx_strand_id
1 'polypeptide(L)'
;MNAVDDLRGQGKMTWIKAERGWVAAPEELVSALSTDGFEECKREMTTSRRGSRPAGGLWQGINMRTGAVASAIWVNRRLSPQAIVFITVDGELLQGDLSDSEPNPYRDEGGEG
;
A
#
# COMPACT_ATOMS: atom_id res chain seq x y z
N MET A 1 -7.27 12.55 -9.11
CA MET A 1 -7.36 11.82 -7.83
C MET A 1 -7.91 10.46 -8.15
N ASN A 2 -7.14 9.43 -7.83
CA ASN A 2 -7.57 8.04 -7.94
C ASN A 2 -7.92 7.53 -6.53
N ALA A 3 -8.68 6.44 -6.43
CA ALA A 3 -9.17 5.90 -5.16
C ALA A 3 -8.04 5.44 -4.24
N VAL A 4 -6.87 5.09 -4.78
CA VAL A 4 -5.66 4.81 -4.00
C VAL A 4 -5.12 6.07 -3.30
N ASP A 5 -5.13 7.22 -3.97
CA ASP A 5 -4.79 8.52 -3.35
C ASP A 5 -5.79 8.91 -2.25
N ASP A 6 -7.07 8.56 -2.42
CA ASP A 6 -8.08 8.77 -1.37
C ASP A 6 -7.80 7.94 -0.11
N LEU A 7 -7.33 6.68 -0.26
CA LEU A 7 -6.88 5.87 0.88
C LEU A 7 -5.71 6.52 1.62
N ARG A 8 -4.79 7.17 0.88
CA ARG A 8 -3.67 7.92 1.46
C ARG A 8 -4.17 9.15 2.21
N GLY A 9 -5.04 9.95 1.59
CA GLY A 9 -5.63 11.15 2.20
C GLY A 9 -6.45 10.86 3.46
N GLN A 10 -7.07 9.69 3.54
CA GLN A 10 -7.84 9.24 4.71
C GLN A 10 -6.97 8.59 5.80
N GLY A 11 -5.66 8.44 5.58
CA GLY A 11 -4.75 7.76 6.51
C GLY A 11 -4.93 6.23 6.58
N LYS A 12 -5.70 5.65 5.66
CA LYS A 12 -5.92 4.18 5.57
C LYS A 12 -4.75 3.46 4.91
N MET A 13 -3.92 4.20 4.19
CA MET A 13 -2.73 3.69 3.50
C MET A 13 -1.54 4.60 3.80
N THR A 14 -0.56 4.08 4.53
CA THR A 14 0.61 4.85 5.00
C THR A 14 1.90 4.24 4.48
N TRP A 15 2.80 5.05 3.93
CA TRP A 15 4.10 4.59 3.45
C TRP A 15 5.06 4.38 4.63
N ILE A 16 5.68 3.20 4.71
CA ILE A 16 6.68 2.88 5.71
C ILE A 16 8.05 2.79 5.03
N LYS A 17 8.88 3.82 5.21
CA LYS A 17 10.22 3.91 4.61
C LYS A 17 11.09 2.67 4.91
N ALA A 18 11.04 2.14 6.13
CA ALA A 18 11.83 0.97 6.56
C ALA A 18 11.45 -0.31 5.80
N GLU A 19 10.17 -0.50 5.50
CA GLU A 19 9.66 -1.69 4.80
C GLU A 19 9.58 -1.46 3.28
N ARG A 20 9.82 -0.22 2.82
CA ARG A 20 9.64 0.23 1.42
C ARG A 20 8.29 -0.21 0.84
N GLY A 21 7.25 -0.11 1.68
CA GLY A 21 5.93 -0.61 1.37
C GLY A 21 4.85 0.17 2.11
N TRP A 22 3.62 -0.08 1.70
CA TRP A 22 2.44 0.54 2.28
C TRP A 22 1.88 -0.31 3.41
N VAL A 23 1.48 0.31 4.51
CA VAL A 23 0.62 -0.33 5.50
C VAL A 23 -0.82 0.03 5.17
N ALA A 24 -1.61 -0.96 4.77
CA ALA A 24 -3.03 -0.83 4.41
C ALA A 24 -3.77 -2.17 4.61
N ALA A 25 -5.10 -2.12 4.63
CA ALA A 25 -5.92 -3.33 4.54
C ALA A 25 -5.99 -3.80 3.06
N PRO A 26 -5.58 -5.05 2.74
CA PRO A 26 -5.58 -5.54 1.36
C PRO A 26 -6.93 -5.44 0.65
N GLU A 27 -8.02 -5.66 1.39
CA GLU A 27 -9.39 -5.63 0.88
C GLU A 27 -9.84 -4.21 0.52
N GLU A 28 -9.46 -3.21 1.34
CA GLU A 28 -9.74 -1.80 1.02
C GLU A 28 -8.92 -1.35 -0.19
N LEU A 29 -7.67 -1.79 -0.31
CA LEU A 29 -6.83 -1.51 -1.47
C LEU A 29 -7.42 -2.11 -2.75
N VAL A 30 -7.81 -3.39 -2.74
CA VAL A 30 -8.42 -4.04 -3.90
C VAL A 30 -9.71 -3.32 -4.30
N SER A 31 -10.55 -2.94 -3.32
CA SER A 31 -11.76 -2.17 -3.58
C SER A 31 -11.46 -0.80 -4.21
N ALA A 32 -10.39 -0.13 -3.79
CA ALA A 32 -9.95 1.12 -4.40
C ALA A 32 -9.47 0.92 -5.85
N LEU A 33 -8.65 -0.11 -6.10
CA LEU A 33 -8.18 -0.44 -7.45
C LEU A 33 -9.35 -0.79 -8.40
N SER A 34 -10.37 -1.51 -7.91
CA SER A 34 -11.58 -1.74 -8.69
C SER A 34 -12.39 -0.46 -8.95
N THR A 35 -12.42 0.46 -7.99
CA THR A 35 -13.06 1.78 -8.18
C THR A 35 -12.33 2.61 -9.24
N ASP A 36 -11.01 2.47 -9.34
CA ASP A 36 -10.17 3.08 -10.39
C ASP A 36 -10.30 2.40 -11.76
N GLY A 37 -11.14 1.37 -11.86
CA GLY A 37 -11.45 0.67 -13.10
C GLY A 37 -10.55 -0.51 -13.42
N PHE A 38 -9.79 -1.02 -12.45
CA PHE A 38 -9.05 -2.28 -12.60
C PHE A 38 -9.96 -3.47 -12.25
N GLU A 39 -10.24 -4.31 -13.24
CA GLU A 39 -10.97 -5.55 -13.06
C GLU A 39 -10.03 -6.66 -12.57
N GLU A 40 -10.41 -7.40 -11.53
CA GLU A 40 -9.60 -8.49 -10.97
C GLU A 40 -9.43 -9.62 -12.00
N CYS A 41 -8.18 -9.88 -12.38
CA CYS A 41 -7.79 -11.02 -13.23
C CYS A 41 -7.34 -12.22 -12.40
N LYS A 42 -6.69 -11.96 -11.25
CA LYS A 42 -6.09 -12.99 -10.42
C LYS A 42 -6.07 -12.57 -8.95
N ARG A 43 -6.38 -13.51 -8.07
CA ARG A 43 -6.17 -13.38 -6.62
C ARG A 43 -5.71 -14.69 -6.03
N GLU A 44 -4.63 -14.64 -5.24
CA GLU A 44 -4.06 -15.80 -4.55
C GLU A 44 -3.79 -15.46 -3.09
N MET A 45 -4.06 -16.41 -2.19
CA MET A 45 -3.75 -16.31 -0.77
C MET A 45 -2.67 -17.33 -0.43
N THR A 46 -1.59 -16.89 0.21
CA THR A 46 -0.52 -17.80 0.64
C THR A 46 -0.75 -18.19 2.09
N THR A 47 -0.63 -19.47 2.44
CA THR A 47 -0.79 -19.96 3.83
C THR A 47 0.57 -20.21 4.47
N SER A 48 0.65 -20.05 5.80
CA SER A 48 1.86 -20.40 6.55
C SER A 48 1.83 -21.86 7.03
N ARG A 49 3.00 -22.51 7.17
CA ARG A 49 3.11 -23.88 7.70
C ARG A 49 2.58 -24.07 9.14
N ARG A 50 2.35 -22.99 9.92
CA ARG A 50 2.05 -23.05 11.36
C ARG A 50 0.60 -22.71 11.75
N GLY A 51 -0.30 -22.48 10.80
CA GLY A 51 -1.70 -22.24 11.14
C GLY A 51 -2.52 -21.67 9.99
N SER A 52 -3.83 -21.92 10.04
CA SER A 52 -4.86 -21.68 9.00
C SER A 52 -5.01 -20.25 8.47
N ARG A 53 -4.24 -19.27 8.98
CA ARG A 53 -4.31 -17.88 8.49
C ARG A 53 -3.36 -17.67 7.31
N PRO A 54 -3.82 -16.98 6.25
CA PRO A 54 -2.94 -16.57 5.17
C PRO A 54 -1.76 -15.76 5.72
N ALA A 55 -0.55 -16.09 5.28
CA ALA A 55 0.66 -15.31 5.53
C ALA A 55 0.68 -14.03 4.68
N GLY A 56 -0.09 -14.00 3.60
CA GLY A 56 -0.16 -12.89 2.67
C GLY A 56 -0.99 -13.26 1.45
N GLY A 57 -0.81 -12.50 0.38
CA GLY A 57 -1.50 -12.75 -0.87
C GLY A 57 -0.99 -11.90 -2.01
N LEU A 58 -1.55 -12.18 -3.17
CA LEU A 58 -1.32 -11.48 -4.42
C LEU A 58 -2.68 -11.17 -5.03
N TRP A 59 -2.76 -10.01 -5.66
CA TRP A 59 -3.86 -9.60 -6.51
C TRP A 59 -3.30 -8.98 -7.78
N GLN A 60 -3.99 -9.19 -8.89
CA GLN A 60 -3.68 -8.55 -10.17
C GLN A 60 -4.98 -8.19 -10.88
N GLY A 61 -5.02 -7.02 -11.48
CA GLY A 61 -6.14 -6.55 -12.28
C GLY A 61 -5.73 -5.73 -13.48
N ILE A 62 -6.65 -5.60 -14.44
CA ILE A 62 -6.46 -4.89 -15.70
C ILE A 62 -7.50 -3.78 -15.84
N ASN A 63 -7.04 -2.59 -16.26
CA ASN A 63 -7.94 -1.53 -16.65
C ASN A 63 -8.24 -1.64 -18.14
N MET A 64 -9.37 -2.25 -18.50
CA MET A 64 -9.76 -2.55 -19.89
C MET A 64 -9.85 -1.32 -20.79
N ARG A 65 -10.06 -0.13 -20.21
CA ARG A 65 -10.13 1.15 -20.96
C ARG A 65 -8.74 1.66 -21.37
N THR A 66 -7.72 1.44 -20.55
CA THR A 66 -6.37 1.99 -20.75
C THR A 66 -5.34 0.94 -21.15
N GLY A 67 -5.64 -0.33 -20.89
CA GLY A 67 -4.69 -1.44 -21.02
C GLY A 67 -3.72 -1.58 -19.84
N ALA A 68 -3.81 -0.70 -18.84
CA ALA A 68 -2.90 -0.70 -17.69
C ALA A 68 -3.12 -1.93 -16.80
N VAL A 69 -2.04 -2.44 -16.21
CA VAL A 69 -2.06 -3.60 -15.30
C VAL A 69 -1.61 -3.17 -13.90
N ALA A 70 -2.47 -3.40 -12.91
CA ALA A 70 -2.14 -3.23 -11.50
C ALA A 70 -1.84 -4.58 -10.85
N SER A 71 -0.76 -4.65 -10.07
CA SER A 71 -0.44 -5.80 -9.23
C SER A 71 -0.25 -5.34 -7.79
N ALA A 72 -0.76 -6.11 -6.83
CA ALA A 72 -0.58 -5.89 -5.41
C ALA A 72 -0.14 -7.17 -4.72
N ILE A 73 0.98 -7.15 -4.01
CA ILE A 73 1.45 -8.25 -3.15
C ILE A 73 1.43 -7.76 -1.72
N TRP A 74 0.93 -8.57 -0.79
CA TRP A 74 0.93 -8.21 0.61
C TRP A 74 1.41 -9.34 1.53
N VAL A 75 1.99 -8.92 2.65
CA VAL A 75 2.41 -9.78 3.75
C VAL A 75 1.66 -9.36 5.00
N ASN A 76 0.90 -10.30 5.58
CA ASN A 76 0.07 -10.03 6.74
C ASN A 76 0.93 -9.78 7.98
N ARG A 77 0.63 -8.72 8.71
CA ARG A 77 1.26 -8.44 10.00
C ARG A 77 0.60 -9.31 11.07
N ARG A 78 1.39 -9.79 12.04
CA ARG A 78 0.84 -10.59 13.14
C ARG A 78 -0.19 -9.77 13.91
N LEU A 79 -1.39 -10.33 14.08
CA LEU A 79 -2.48 -9.76 14.87
C LEU A 79 -3.05 -8.42 14.37
N SER A 80 -2.76 -8.01 13.12
CA SER A 80 -3.34 -6.80 12.52
C SER A 80 -4.17 -7.15 11.28
N PRO A 81 -5.31 -6.47 11.04
CA PRO A 81 -6.02 -6.54 9.76
C PRO A 81 -5.27 -5.83 8.63
N GLN A 82 -4.25 -5.02 8.96
CA GLN A 82 -3.38 -4.37 7.97
C GLN A 82 -2.18 -5.25 7.60
N ALA A 83 -1.77 -5.16 6.35
CA ALA A 83 -0.61 -5.83 5.80
C ALA A 83 0.43 -4.81 5.33
N ILE A 84 1.66 -5.28 5.11
CA ILE A 84 2.63 -4.55 4.29
C ILE A 84 2.31 -4.88 2.84
N VAL A 85 2.09 -3.88 2.00
CA VAL A 85 1.62 -4.02 0.63
C VAL A 85 2.55 -3.31 -0.34
N PHE A 86 2.82 -3.98 -1.45
CA PHE A 86 3.61 -3.49 -2.56
C PHE A 86 2.72 -3.45 -3.79
N ILE A 87 2.65 -2.30 -4.44
CA ILE A 87 1.74 -2.06 -5.56
C ILE A 87 2.55 -1.61 -6.76
N THR A 88 2.29 -2.20 -7.92
CA THR A 88 2.85 -1.75 -9.19
C THR A 88 1.73 -1.46 -10.17
N VAL A 89 1.86 -0.40 -10.96
CA VAL A 89 1.01 -0.14 -12.14
C VAL A 89 1.93 -0.10 -13.35
N ASP A 90 1.65 -0.95 -14.34
CA ASP A 90 2.50 -1.13 -15.53
C ASP A 90 3.97 -1.46 -15.21
N GLY A 91 4.17 -2.15 -14.08
CA GLY A 91 5.50 -2.51 -13.57
C GLY A 91 6.18 -1.43 -12.73
N GLU A 92 5.64 -0.20 -12.69
CA GLU A 92 6.17 0.89 -11.89
C GLU A 92 5.68 0.81 -10.46
N LEU A 93 6.61 0.77 -9.50
CA LEU A 93 6.29 0.69 -8.08
C LEU A 93 5.65 1.99 -7.59
N LEU A 94 4.46 1.89 -7.01
CA LEU A 94 3.79 3.01 -6.37
C LEU A 94 4.45 3.25 -5.01
N GLN A 95 5.33 4.26 -4.94
CA GLN A 95 6.02 4.66 -3.71
C GLN A 95 5.28 5.80 -3.02
N GLY A 96 5.44 5.90 -1.70
CA GLY A 96 5.01 7.09 -0.97
C GLY A 96 5.95 8.26 -1.23
N ASP A 97 5.42 9.47 -1.16
CA ASP A 97 6.23 10.68 -1.26
C ASP A 97 7.32 10.63 -0.17
N LEU A 98 8.58 10.55 -0.58
CA LEU A 98 9.73 10.53 0.33
C LEU A 98 9.91 11.85 1.08
N SER A 99 9.15 12.88 0.71
CA SER A 99 9.09 14.22 1.31
C SER A 99 8.44 14.24 2.69
N ASP A 100 8.69 13.23 3.51
CA ASP A 100 8.68 13.45 4.95
C ASP A 100 9.98 14.19 5.24
N SER A 101 9.84 15.51 5.35
CA SER A 101 10.90 16.42 5.78
C SER A 101 11.52 15.83 7.04
N GLU A 102 12.82 15.51 7.02
CA GLU A 102 13.52 15.25 8.27
C GLU A 102 13.22 16.45 9.19
N PRO A 103 12.68 16.25 10.40
CA PRO A 103 12.58 17.35 11.35
C PRO A 103 14.02 17.78 11.61
N ASN A 104 14.40 18.95 11.06
CA ASN A 104 15.74 19.51 11.18
C ASN A 104 16.10 19.56 12.68
N PRO A 105 17.06 18.74 13.15
CA PRO A 105 17.39 18.66 14.57
C PRO A 105 18.12 19.91 15.08
N TYR A 106 18.37 20.90 14.22
CA TYR A 106 19.02 22.16 14.54
C TYR A 106 18.05 23.35 14.65
N ARG A 107 16.88 23.16 15.28
CA ARG A 107 16.15 24.31 15.85
C ARG A 107 16.89 24.74 17.12
N ASP A 108 17.85 25.62 16.92
CA ASP A 108 18.43 26.45 17.97
C ASP A 108 17.30 27.34 18.52
N GLU A 109 16.71 26.93 19.64
CA GLU A 109 15.94 27.85 20.47
C GLU A 109 16.94 28.78 21.17
N GLY A 110 17.44 29.75 20.40
CA GLY A 110 18.16 30.89 20.91
C GLY A 110 17.26 31.61 21.91
N GLY A 111 17.68 31.60 23.17
CA GLY A 111 16.97 32.23 24.27
C GLY A 111 16.96 33.75 24.15
N GLU A 112 15.87 34.35 24.59
CA GLU A 112 15.81 35.70 25.14
C GLU A 112 14.76 35.73 26.26
N GLY A 113 15.13 36.29 27.41
CA GLY A 113 14.25 36.53 28.56
C GLY A 113 14.94 36.43 29.90
#